data_AF-A0A6T8ATJ5-F1
#
_entry.id   AF-A0A6T8ATJ5-F1
#
_cell.length_a   1.000
_cell.length_b   1.000
_cell.length_c   1.000
_cell.angle_alpha   90.00
_cell.angle_beta   90.00
_cell.angle_gamma   90.00
#
_symmetry.space_group_name_H-M   'P 1'
#
loop_
_entity.id
_entity.type
_entity.pdbx_description
1 polymer ?
#
loop_
_entity_poly.entity_id
_entity_poly.type
_entity_poly.pdbx_seq_one_letter_code
_entity_poly.pdbx_strand_id
1 'polypeptide(L)'
;MHKLMVLLGLREICRNANPSCADWAAQGECERNAAFMSASCRKSCSLCGENATVDETVACKDLSPAHDCQYWATMGQCYDNAAFMTANCAKACGACATEGADDADNADKDEL
;
A
#
# COMPACT_ATOMS: atom_id res chain seq x y z
N MET A 1 -23.71 -6.56 -0.53
CA MET A 1 -23.19 -5.67 0.54
C MET A 1 -23.05 -4.23 0.04
N HIS A 2 -22.62 -4.00 -1.21
CA HIS A 2 -22.47 -2.66 -1.82
C HIS A 2 -23.72 -1.79 -1.82
N LYS A 3 -24.91 -2.34 -2.11
CA LYS A 3 -26.20 -1.61 -2.06
C LYS A 3 -26.53 -1.02 -0.67
N LEU A 4 -26.11 -1.66 0.42
CA LEU A 4 -26.35 -1.18 1.78
C LEU A 4 -25.38 -0.04 2.15
N MET A 5 -24.11 -0.14 1.73
CA MET A 5 -23.11 0.89 1.99
C MET A 5 -23.47 2.22 1.30
N VAL A 6 -23.95 2.17 0.06
CA VAL A 6 -24.38 3.35 -0.70
C VAL A 6 -25.53 4.09 0.00
N LEU A 7 -26.52 3.37 0.53
CA LEU A 7 -27.68 3.98 1.21
C LEU A 7 -27.32 4.65 2.55
N LEU A 8 -26.23 4.21 3.19
CA LEU A 8 -25.72 4.76 4.43
C LEU A 8 -24.68 5.88 4.20
N GLY A 9 -24.45 6.29 2.94
CA GLY A 9 -23.42 7.29 2.60
C GLY A 9 -21.98 6.79 2.78
N LEU A 10 -21.78 5.49 2.98
CA LEU A 10 -20.48 4.86 3.13
C LEU A 10 -19.91 4.57 1.74
N ARG A 11 -18.78 5.22 1.41
CA ARG A 11 -18.02 4.89 0.21
C ARG A 11 -17.14 3.68 0.44
N GLU A 12 -17.12 2.80 -0.55
CA GLU A 12 -16.18 1.68 -0.61
C GLU A 12 -14.75 2.23 -0.74
N ILE A 13 -13.86 1.85 0.17
CA ILE A 13 -12.43 2.02 -0.05
C ILE A 13 -11.95 0.87 -0.93
N CYS A 14 -11.56 1.19 -2.16
CA CYS A 14 -10.95 0.23 -3.07
C CYS A 14 -9.44 0.46 -3.14
N ARG A 15 -8.68 -0.57 -2.79
CA ARG A 15 -7.22 -0.50 -2.77
C ARG A 15 -6.60 -1.85 -3.04
N ASN A 16 -5.29 -1.84 -3.25
CA ASN A 16 -4.43 -3.01 -3.12
C ASN A 16 -3.91 -3.05 -1.69
N ALA A 17 -4.21 -4.13 -0.97
CA ALA A 17 -3.71 -4.36 0.38
C ALA A 17 -2.29 -4.96 0.39
N ASN A 18 -1.81 -5.43 -0.77
CA ASN A 18 -0.47 -5.98 -0.92
C ASN A 18 0.29 -5.28 -2.05
N PRO A 19 1.59 -4.98 -1.85
CA PRO A 19 2.44 -4.39 -2.88
C PRO A 19 2.46 -5.18 -4.19
N SER A 20 2.44 -6.51 -4.12
CA SER A 20 2.55 -7.40 -5.27
C SER A 20 1.24 -7.57 -6.05
N CYS A 21 0.15 -6.90 -5.67
CA CYS A 21 -1.15 -7.04 -6.32
C CYS A 21 -1.12 -6.72 -7.82
N ALA A 22 -0.32 -5.73 -8.25
CA ALA A 22 -0.16 -5.41 -9.67
C ALA A 22 0.50 -6.57 -10.44
N ASP A 23 1.60 -7.10 -9.90
CA ASP A 23 2.33 -8.22 -10.51
C ASP A 23 1.49 -9.49 -10.55
N TRP A 24 0.76 -9.80 -9.47
CA TRP A 24 -0.12 -10.95 -9.41
C TRP A 24 -1.28 -10.83 -10.40
N ALA A 25 -1.87 -9.64 -10.54
CA ALA A 25 -2.91 -9.41 -11.53
C ALA A 25 -2.36 -9.57 -12.96
N ALA A 26 -1.18 -9.03 -13.26
CA ALA A 26 -0.51 -9.21 -14.54
C ALA A 26 -0.19 -10.69 -14.84
N GLN A 27 0.04 -11.48 -13.80
CA GLN A 27 0.25 -12.92 -13.92
C GLN A 27 -1.06 -13.70 -14.13
N GLY A 28 -2.25 -13.11 -13.96
CA GLY A 28 -3.55 -13.78 -14.09
C GLY A 28 -4.07 -14.42 -12.79
N GLU A 29 -3.62 -13.91 -11.64
CA GLU A 29 -4.12 -14.37 -10.33
C GLU A 29 -5.56 -13.93 -10.06
N CYS A 30 -6.06 -12.91 -10.76
CA CYS A 30 -7.45 -12.47 -10.64
C CYS A 30 -8.43 -13.61 -10.98
N GLU A 31 -8.05 -14.49 -11.90
CA GLU A 31 -8.82 -15.67 -12.29
C GLU A 31 -8.38 -16.91 -11.49
N ARG A 32 -7.07 -17.17 -11.38
CA ARG A 32 -6.55 -18.39 -10.75
C ARG A 32 -6.71 -18.43 -9.23
N ASN A 33 -6.70 -17.26 -8.60
CA ASN A 33 -6.79 -17.10 -7.15
C ASN A 33 -7.79 -15.98 -6.79
N ALA A 34 -8.96 -16.04 -7.43
CA ALA A 34 -9.98 -15.01 -7.36
C ALA A 34 -10.43 -14.67 -5.93
N ALA A 35 -10.49 -15.66 -5.03
CA ALA A 35 -10.90 -15.43 -3.64
C ALA A 35 -9.90 -14.54 -2.89
N PHE A 36 -8.60 -14.82 -3.00
CA PHE A 36 -7.57 -14.00 -2.39
C PHE A 36 -7.48 -12.62 -3.06
N MET A 37 -7.50 -12.59 -4.39
CA MET A 37 -7.35 -11.36 -5.15
C MET A 37 -8.54 -10.41 -4.98
N SER A 38 -9.76 -10.93 -4.86
CA SER A 38 -10.95 -10.11 -4.55
C SER A 38 -11.00 -9.63 -3.10
N ALA A 39 -10.25 -10.23 -2.18
CA ALA A 39 -10.10 -9.72 -0.81
C ALA A 39 -8.96 -8.69 -0.70
N SER A 40 -7.83 -8.95 -1.37
CA SER A 40 -6.57 -8.23 -1.15
C SER A 40 -6.19 -7.27 -2.28
N CYS A 41 -6.64 -7.51 -3.51
CA CYS A 41 -6.13 -6.87 -4.72
C CYS A 41 -7.26 -6.37 -5.64
N ARG A 42 -8.35 -5.89 -5.03
CA ARG A 42 -9.57 -5.49 -5.74
C ARG A 42 -9.30 -4.46 -6.83
N LYS A 43 -8.42 -3.49 -6.55
CA LYS A 43 -8.03 -2.47 -7.52
C LYS A 43 -7.32 -3.09 -8.72
N SER A 44 -6.26 -3.87 -8.50
CA SER A 44 -5.53 -4.51 -9.60
C SER A 44 -6.40 -5.45 -10.44
N CYS A 45 -7.41 -6.08 -9.83
CA CYS A 45 -8.36 -6.92 -10.56
C CYS A 45 -9.57 -6.17 -11.12
N SER A 46 -9.58 -4.84 -11.11
CA SER A 46 -10.69 -4.02 -11.62
C SER A 46 -12.05 -4.32 -10.98
N LEU A 47 -12.04 -4.68 -9.68
CA LEU A 47 -13.21 -5.03 -8.88
C LEU A 47 -13.72 -3.86 -8.02
N CYS A 48 -13.22 -2.64 -8.26
CA CYS A 48 -13.73 -1.43 -7.61
C CYS A 48 -15.12 -1.06 -8.17
N GLY A 49 -16.04 -0.63 -7.30
CA GLY A 49 -17.29 -0.01 -7.76
C GLY A 49 -17.07 1.39 -8.35
N GLU A 50 -18.00 1.84 -9.21
CA GLU A 50 -17.94 3.16 -9.90
C GLU A 50 -17.80 4.37 -8.94
N ASN A 51 -18.23 4.23 -7.69
CA ASN A 51 -18.18 5.28 -6.66
C ASN A 51 -17.21 4.96 -5.51
N ALA A 52 -16.29 4.01 -5.72
CA ALA A 52 -15.29 3.68 -4.72
C ALA A 52 -14.24 4.81 -4.59
N THR A 53 -13.82 5.11 -3.37
CA THR A 53 -12.61 5.90 -3.17
C THR A 53 -11.41 5.00 -3.44
N VAL A 54 -10.64 5.35 -4.46
CA VAL A 54 -9.36 4.69 -4.74
C VAL A 54 -8.34 5.23 -3.74
N ASP A 55 -8.00 4.42 -2.75
CA ASP A 55 -6.97 4.75 -1.79
C ASP A 55 -5.63 4.27 -2.37
N GLU A 56 -4.84 5.23 -2.88
CA GLU A 56 -3.48 5.01 -3.36
C GLU A 56 -2.43 5.19 -2.26
N THR A 57 -2.84 5.35 -1.00
CA THR A 57 -1.86 5.48 0.08
C THR A 57 -1.07 4.18 0.19
N VAL A 58 0.17 4.25 -0.29
CA VAL A 58 1.20 3.28 0.06
C VAL A 58 1.36 3.42 1.57
N ALA A 59 1.10 2.33 2.31
CA ALA A 59 1.29 2.34 3.76
C ALA A 59 2.73 2.77 4.04
N CYS A 60 2.92 3.91 4.71
CA CYS A 60 4.23 4.49 5.00
C CYS A 60 4.95 3.67 6.08
N LYS A 61 5.38 2.48 5.71
CA LYS A 61 6.09 1.54 6.56
C LYS A 61 6.96 0.65 5.70
N ASP A 62 8.01 0.13 6.32
CA ASP A 62 8.77 -0.97 5.77
C ASP A 62 8.03 -2.27 6.11
N LEU A 63 7.67 -3.03 5.06
CA LEU A 63 6.96 -4.30 5.14
C LEU A 63 7.91 -5.49 5.17
N SER A 64 9.11 -5.34 4.61
CA SER A 64 10.20 -6.31 4.76
C SER A 64 10.78 -6.22 6.18
N PRO A 65 11.42 -7.28 6.73
CA PRO A 65 12.17 -7.16 7.98
C PRO A 65 13.08 -5.93 7.94
N ALA A 66 13.01 -5.10 8.97
CA ALA A 66 13.57 -3.75 8.98
C ALA A 66 15.06 -3.64 8.62
N HIS A 67 15.82 -4.73 8.81
CA HIS A 67 17.25 -4.76 8.52
C HIS A 67 17.57 -4.66 7.02
N ASP A 68 16.64 -5.06 6.15
CA ASP A 68 16.91 -5.09 4.71
C ASP A 68 16.56 -3.79 4.00
N CYS A 69 15.50 -3.09 4.42
CA CYS A 69 15.04 -1.87 3.74
C CYS A 69 16.04 -0.72 3.84
N GLN A 70 16.63 -0.49 5.03
CA GLN A 70 17.65 0.55 5.19
C GLN A 70 18.92 0.20 4.38
N TYR A 71 19.34 -1.06 4.42
CA TYR A 71 20.49 -1.54 3.66
C TYR A 71 20.28 -1.42 2.14
N TRP A 72 19.13 -1.82 1.62
CA TRP A 72 18.83 -1.71 0.19
C TRP A 72 18.67 -0.24 -0.24
N ALA A 73 18.13 0.62 0.61
CA ALA A 73 18.06 2.05 0.35
C ALA A 73 19.47 2.66 0.21
N THR A 74 20.43 2.32 1.10
CA THR A 74 21.82 2.81 0.98
C THR A 74 22.55 2.24 -0.24
N MET A 75 22.14 1.05 -0.70
CA MET A 75 22.62 0.43 -1.94
C MET A 75 21.96 1.00 -3.21
N GLY A 76 21.12 2.04 -3.12
CA GLY A 76 20.51 2.71 -4.28
C GLY A 76 19.26 2.04 -4.84
N GLN A 77 18.72 1.02 -4.16
CA GLN A 77 17.57 0.25 -4.67
C GLN A 77 16.30 1.10 -4.81
N CYS A 78 16.19 2.23 -4.12
CA CYS A 78 15.08 3.16 -4.30
C CYS A 78 14.98 3.70 -5.73
N TYR A 79 16.08 3.69 -6.48
CA TYR A 79 16.14 4.08 -7.89
C TYR A 79 16.13 2.87 -8.81
N ASP A 80 16.99 1.89 -8.53
CA ASP A 80 17.18 0.71 -9.39
C ASP A 80 16.00 -0.27 -9.35
N ASN A 81 15.30 -0.32 -8.22
CA ASN A 81 14.16 -1.20 -7.95
C ASN A 81 13.01 -0.43 -7.28
N ALA A 82 12.72 0.75 -7.82
CA ALA A 82 11.78 1.71 -7.24
C ALA A 82 10.40 1.10 -6.96
N ALA A 83 9.86 0.27 -7.86
CA ALA A 83 8.56 -0.37 -7.64
C ALA A 83 8.55 -1.28 -6.41
N PHE A 84 9.53 -2.18 -6.28
CA PHE A 84 9.64 -3.04 -5.09
C PHE A 84 9.87 -2.22 -3.83
N MET A 85 10.76 -1.23 -3.91
CA MET A 85 11.17 -0.45 -2.75
C MET A 85 10.06 0.50 -2.28
N THR A 86 9.34 1.18 -3.16
CA THR A 86 8.15 1.95 -2.77
C THR A 86 7.10 1.04 -2.15
N ALA A 87 6.94 -0.19 -2.63
CA ALA A 87 5.89 -1.07 -2.19
C ALA A 87 6.23 -1.82 -0.88
N ASN A 88 7.51 -2.07 -0.59
CA ASN A 88 7.96 -2.86 0.57
C ASN A 88 8.84 -2.08 1.57
N CYS A 89 9.41 -0.97 1.15
CA CYS A 89 10.40 -0.17 1.88
C CYS A 89 10.09 1.34 1.74
N ALA A 90 8.79 1.68 1.71
CA ALA A 90 8.31 3.02 1.41
C ALA A 90 8.95 4.09 2.33
N LYS A 91 9.12 3.75 3.60
CA LYS A 91 9.71 4.62 4.62
C LYS A 91 11.21 4.79 4.37
N ALA A 92 11.94 3.70 4.14
CA ALA A 92 13.37 3.75 3.86
C ALA A 92 13.72 4.55 2.58
N CYS A 93 12.84 4.54 1.58
CA CYS A 93 13.03 5.31 0.35
C CYS A 93 12.48 6.74 0.36
N GLY A 94 11.90 7.19 1.47
CA GLY A 94 11.25 8.50 1.52
C GLY A 94 10.10 8.64 0.52
N ALA A 95 9.50 7.53 0.10
CA ALA A 95 8.42 7.49 -0.90
C ALA A 95 7.04 7.80 -0.30
N CYS A 96 6.99 8.25 0.95
CA CYS A 96 5.77 8.67 1.60
C CYS A 96 5.41 10.09 1.13
N ALA A 97 4.29 10.23 0.42
CA ALA A 97 3.69 11.53 0.18
C ALA A 97 3.14 12.07 1.52
N THR A 98 3.84 13.00 2.15
CA THR A 98 3.33 13.72 3.32
C THR A 98 2.31 14.75 2.87
N GLU A 99 1.04 14.35 2.85
CA GLU A 99 -0.06 15.26 3.11
C GLU A 99 -0.85 14.63 4.27
N GLY A 100 -0.41 14.91 5.51
CA GLY A 100 -1.20 14.65 6.72
C GLY A 100 -0.72 13.59 7.71
N ALA A 101 0.58 13.30 7.80
CA ALA A 101 1.13 12.45 8.87
C ALA A 101 2.39 13.08 9.48
N ASP A 102 2.27 14.34 9.86
CA ASP A 102 3.16 14.95 10.83
C ASP A 102 2.52 14.64 12.21
N ASP A 103 3.35 14.18 13.14
CA ASP A 103 3.04 13.97 14.57
C ASP A 103 2.39 12.63 14.96
N ALA A 104 3.20 11.56 14.99
CA ALA A 104 3.43 10.80 16.22
C ALA A 104 4.38 9.63 15.95
N ASP A 105 5.69 9.88 15.97
CA ASP A 105 6.67 8.89 16.43
C ASP A 105 7.99 9.61 16.71
N ASN A 106 8.05 10.17 17.93
CA ASN A 106 9.23 10.32 18.81
C ASN A 106 9.46 11.75 19.34
N ALA A 107 8.89 12.03 20.51
CA ALA A 107 9.43 12.99 21.45
C ALA A 107 9.16 12.50 22.87
N ASP A 108 10.05 11.65 23.39
CA ASP A 108 10.44 11.81 24.79
C ASP A 108 11.85 11.23 25.02
N LYS A 109 12.86 12.01 24.59
CA LYS A 109 14.19 12.01 25.21
C LYS A 109 14.78 13.41 25.17
N ASP A 110 15.22 13.81 26.37
CA ASP A 110 16.07 14.94 26.78
C ASP A 110 15.29 16.25 27.01
N GLU A 111 15.32 16.96 28.16
CA GLU A 111 16.35 17.09 29.20
C GLU A 111 15.81 17.90 30.42
N LEU A 112 16.03 17.42 31.67
CA LEU A 112 16.49 18.17 32.87
C LEU A 112 16.68 17.24 34.08
#